data_AF-A0A354ITP5-F1
#
_entry.id   AF-A0A354ITP5-F1
#
_cell.length_a   1.000
_cell.length_b   1.000
_cell.length_c   1.000
_cell.angle_alpha   90.00
_cell.angle_beta   90.00
_cell.angle_gamma   90.00
#
_symmetry.space_group_name_H-M   'P 1'
#
loop_
_entity.id
_entity.type
_entity.pdbx_description
1 polymer ?
#
loop_
_entity_poly.entity_id
_entity_poly.type
_entity_poly.pdbx_seq_one_letter_code
_entity_poly.pdbx_strand_id
1 'polypeptide(L)'
;RVVEERVPRTLGNRVKRNTLKEFLPRTSLFRLAHRTGSLARPLLPKHLQDKLQPAPTAGRWPTRSHARKMLVLDGCVQPAMAPNINA
;
A
#
# COMPACT_ATOMS: atom_id res chain seq x y z
N ARG A 1 -5.70 -12.89 16.57
CA ARG A 1 -5.28 -14.06 17.36
C ARG A 1 -6.07 -15.31 16.98
N VAL A 2 -7.40 -15.31 17.10
CA VAL A 2 -8.27 -16.45 16.73
C VAL A 2 -7.97 -17.11 15.37
N VAL A 3 -7.82 -16.32 14.29
CA VAL A 3 -7.51 -16.88 12.95
C VAL A 3 -6.11 -17.47 12.87
N GLU A 4 -5.15 -16.91 13.61
CA GLU A 4 -3.74 -17.31 13.64
C GLU A 4 -3.55 -18.65 14.37
N GLU A 5 -4.39 -18.91 15.36
CA GLU A 5 -4.45 -20.15 16.14
C GLU A 5 -5.13 -21.27 15.35
N ARG A 6 -6.21 -20.95 14.62
CA ARG A 6 -6.96 -21.92 13.81
C ARG A 6 -6.29 -22.26 12.48
N VAL A 7 -5.49 -21.35 11.93
CA VAL A 7 -4.79 -21.53 10.65
C VAL A 7 -3.32 -21.13 10.82
N PRO A 8 -2.47 -22.06 11.29
CA PRO A 8 -1.07 -21.77 11.51
C PRO A 8 -0.35 -21.49 10.18
N ARG A 9 0.36 -20.36 10.12
CA ARG A 9 1.23 -20.03 8.98
C ARG A 9 2.59 -20.71 9.10
N THR A 10 3.14 -21.13 7.98
CA THR A 10 4.56 -21.53 7.86
C THR A 10 5.48 -20.40 8.33
N LEU A 11 6.70 -20.74 8.76
CA LEU A 11 7.66 -19.76 9.29
C LEU A 11 7.92 -18.62 8.28
N GLY A 12 8.12 -18.95 7.00
CA GLY A 12 8.32 -17.96 5.95
C GLY A 12 7.14 -16.98 5.82
N ASN A 13 5.90 -17.48 5.90
CA ASN A 13 4.71 -16.64 5.85
C ASN A 13 4.55 -15.76 7.11
N ARG A 14 5.02 -16.23 8.28
CA ARG A 14 5.05 -15.41 9.50
C ARG A 14 6.04 -14.27 9.38
N VAL A 15 7.26 -14.55 8.92
CA VAL A 15 8.30 -13.53 8.69
C VAL A 15 7.78 -12.50 7.70
N LYS A 16 7.31 -12.94 6.53
CA LYS A 16 6.77 -12.05 5.49
C LYS A 16 5.64 -11.16 6.02
N ARG A 17 4.69 -11.75 6.75
CA ARG A 17 3.58 -10.99 7.35
C ARG A 17 4.09 -9.96 8.36
N ASN A 18 5.00 -10.34 9.24
CA ASN A 18 5.52 -9.44 10.26
C ASN A 18 6.28 -8.28 9.63
N THR A 19 7.12 -8.54 8.63
CA THR A 19 7.80 -7.48 7.87
C THR A 19 6.80 -6.52 7.25
N LEU A 20 5.78 -7.01 6.54
CA LEU A 20 4.76 -6.16 5.93
C LEU A 20 3.97 -5.37 6.98
N LYS A 21 3.59 -6.01 8.08
CA LYS A 21 2.82 -5.38 9.16
C LYS A 21 3.58 -4.25 9.85
N GLU A 22 4.89 -4.38 10.03
CA GLU A 22 5.71 -3.34 10.68
C GLU A 22 6.19 -2.26 9.70
N PHE A 23 6.32 -2.60 8.41
CA PHE A 23 6.85 -1.70 7.39
C PHE A 23 5.78 -0.85 6.70
N LEU A 24 4.69 -1.45 6.23
CA LEU A 24 3.66 -0.75 5.43
C LEU A 24 3.00 0.45 6.16
N PRO A 25 2.76 0.40 7.49
CA PRO A 25 2.23 1.55 8.23
C PRO A 25 3.20 2.74 8.33
N ARG A 26 4.51 2.53 8.11
CA ARG A 26 5.52 3.59 8.15
C ARG A 26 5.54 4.33 6.82
N THR A 27 4.57 5.22 6.64
CA THR A 27 4.25 5.86 5.35
C THR A 27 5.45 6.56 4.69
N SER A 28 6.30 7.25 5.46
CA SER A 28 7.50 7.92 4.94
C SER A 28 8.52 6.93 4.39
N LEU A 29 8.81 5.87 5.16
CA LEU A 29 9.74 4.81 4.78
C LEU A 29 9.22 4.03 3.57
N PHE A 30 7.93 3.68 3.58
CA PHE A 30 7.30 3.00 2.46
C PHE A 30 7.35 3.85 1.19
N ARG A 31 7.02 5.14 1.28
CA ARG A 31 7.03 6.06 0.13
C ARG A 31 8.43 6.19 -0.47
N LEU A 32 9.46 6.28 0.36
CA LEU A 32 10.84 6.31 -0.10
C LEU A 32 11.20 5.00 -0.81
N ALA A 33 10.96 3.87 -0.18
CA ALA A 33 11.24 2.55 -0.76
C ALA A 33 10.48 2.31 -2.07
N HIS A 34 9.20 2.70 -2.13
CA HIS A 34 8.38 2.59 -3.32
C HIS A 34 8.94 3.43 -4.46
N ARG A 35 9.32 4.69 -4.22
CA ARG A 35 9.93 5.57 -5.23
C ARG A 35 11.25 5.02 -5.74
N THR A 36 12.14 4.59 -4.84
CA THR A 36 13.42 3.97 -5.21
C THR A 36 13.18 2.70 -6.02
N GLY A 37 12.23 1.87 -5.61
CA GLY A 37 11.82 0.68 -6.36
C GLY A 37 11.29 1.02 -7.75
N SER A 38 10.45 2.06 -7.88
CA SER A 38 9.93 2.51 -9.17
C SER A 38 11.04 3.00 -10.11
N LEU A 39 12.05 3.71 -9.59
CA LEU A 39 13.22 4.13 -10.36
C LEU A 39 14.10 2.94 -10.77
N ALA A 40 14.29 1.99 -9.85
CA ALA A 40 15.06 0.77 -10.09
C ALA A 40 14.27 -0.34 -10.81
N ARG A 41 13.01 -0.09 -11.20
CA ARG A 41 12.11 -1.07 -11.81
C ARG A 41 12.74 -1.92 -12.93
N PRO A 42 13.50 -1.38 -13.90
CA PRO A 42 14.08 -2.20 -14.97
C PRO A 42 15.13 -3.21 -14.48
N LEU A 43 15.70 -3.02 -13.28
CA LEU A 43 16.71 -3.90 -12.69
C LEU A 43 16.10 -5.00 -11.80
N LEU A 44 14.79 -4.94 -11.53
CA LEU A 44 14.12 -5.87 -10.64
C LEU A 44 13.65 -7.13 -11.38
N PRO A 45 13.52 -8.28 -10.69
CA PRO A 45 12.84 -9.44 -11.25
C PRO A 45 11.39 -9.14 -11.65
N LYS A 46 10.88 -9.82 -12.68
CA LYS A 46 9.53 -9.62 -13.24
C LYS A 46 8.42 -9.55 -12.18
N HIS A 47 8.45 -10.45 -11.21
CA HIS A 47 7.45 -10.51 -10.14
C HIS A 47 7.39 -9.26 -9.25
N LEU A 48 8.48 -8.49 -9.13
CA LEU A 48 8.49 -7.20 -8.43
C LEU A 48 8.12 -6.05 -9.36
N GLN A 49 8.56 -6.10 -10.62
CA GLN A 49 8.16 -5.10 -11.63
C GLN A 49 6.63 -5.00 -11.77
N ASP A 50 5.94 -6.14 -11.67
CA ASP A 50 4.48 -6.22 -11.75
C ASP A 50 3.78 -5.59 -10.53
N LYS A 51 4.49 -5.40 -9.40
CA LYS A 51 3.98 -4.70 -8.21
C LYS A 51 4.19 -3.20 -8.26
N LEU A 52 5.10 -2.73 -9.12
CA LEU A 52 5.45 -1.32 -9.29
C LEU A 52 4.76 -0.79 -10.55
N GLN A 53 3.47 -0.54 -10.43
CA GLN A 53 2.68 0.04 -11.51
C GLN A 53 2.94 1.56 -11.58
N PRO A 54 2.87 2.17 -12.78
CA PRO A 54 2.89 3.62 -12.92
C PRO A 54 1.79 4.24 -12.06
N ALA A 55 2.13 5.24 -11.25
CA ALA A 55 1.15 5.93 -10.43
C ALA A 55 0.19 6.73 -11.35
N PRO A 56 -1.13 6.52 -11.25
CA PRO A 56 -2.10 7.34 -11.97
C PRO A 56 -2.09 8.78 -11.44
N THR A 57 -2.53 9.74 -12.25
CA THR A 57 -2.70 11.13 -11.82
C THR A 57 -3.79 11.22 -10.75
N ALA A 58 -3.55 12.02 -9.70
CA ALA A 58 -4.54 12.27 -8.68
C ALA A 58 -5.77 13.00 -9.26
N GLY A 59 -6.96 12.61 -8.82
CA GLY A 59 -8.24 13.25 -9.15
C GLY A 59 -8.47 14.58 -8.43
N ARG A 60 -9.68 15.11 -8.59
CA ARG A 60 -10.14 16.31 -7.89
C ARG A 60 -11.16 15.92 -6.82
N TRP A 61 -10.92 16.40 -5.60
CA TRP A 61 -11.80 16.08 -4.49
C TRP A 61 -13.22 16.60 -4.76
N PRO A 62 -14.27 15.80 -4.48
CA PRO A 62 -15.65 16.24 -4.67
C PRO A 62 -15.94 17.47 -3.80
N THR A 63 -16.46 18.52 -4.43
CA THR A 63 -16.86 19.76 -3.73
C THR A 63 -18.31 19.73 -3.23
N ARG A 64 -19.09 18.72 -3.64
CA ARG A 64 -20.50 18.57 -3.27
C ARG A 64 -20.63 18.12 -1.83
N SER A 65 -21.45 18.84 -1.07
CA SER A 65 -21.80 18.47 0.31
C SER A 65 -23.10 17.68 0.37
N HIS A 66 -23.17 16.71 1.28
CA HIS A 66 -24.34 15.85 1.51
C HIS A 66 -24.68 15.79 3.00
N ALA A 67 -25.96 15.60 3.31
CA ALA A 67 -26.43 15.48 4.71
C ALA A 67 -25.85 14.25 5.43
N ARG A 68 -25.67 13.13 4.71
CA ARG A 68 -24.99 11.93 5.21
C ARG A 68 -23.50 12.02 4.93
N LYS A 69 -22.68 11.78 5.96
CA LYS A 69 -21.21 11.81 5.88
C LYS A 69 -20.65 10.42 6.10
N MET A 70 -19.53 10.12 5.45
CA MET A 70 -18.73 8.92 5.68
C MET A 70 -17.29 9.34 6.00
N LEU A 71 -16.64 8.57 6.86
CA LEU A 71 -15.21 8.76 7.13
C LEU A 71 -14.42 8.10 6.00
N VAL A 72 -13.49 8.86 5.41
CA VAL A 72 -12.51 8.34 4.46
C VAL A 72 -11.19 8.23 5.19
N LEU A 73 -10.70 7.01 5.38
CA LEU A 73 -9.40 6.76 5.97
C LEU A 73 -8.33 6.93 4.89
N ASP A 74 -7.29 7.69 5.19
CA ASP A 74 -6.14 7.75 4.31
C ASP A 74 -5.38 6.42 4.39
N GLY A 75 -5.14 5.79 3.25
CA GLY A 75 -4.45 4.50 3.22
C GLY A 75 -2.99 4.65 3.62
N CYS A 76 -2.41 3.69 4.35
CA CYS A 76 -0.99 3.80 4.73
C CYS A 76 -0.04 3.81 3.51
N VAL A 77 -0.40 3.06 2.47
CA VAL A 77 0.40 2.90 1.24
C VAL A 77 -0.29 3.43 0.00
N GLN A 78 -1.63 3.57 0.04
CA GLN A 78 -2.44 3.94 -1.12
C GLN A 78 -2.03 5.29 -1.73
N PRO A 79 -1.75 6.36 -0.97
CA PRO A 79 -1.35 7.64 -1.55
C PRO A 79 -0.04 7.57 -2.35
N ALA A 80 0.86 6.65 -2.00
CA ALA A 80 2.13 6.48 -2.72
C ALA A 80 1.98 5.59 -3.97
N MET A 81 1.05 4.64 -3.96
CA MET A 81 0.86 3.67 -5.05
C MET A 81 -0.22 4.08 -6.05
N ALA A 82 -1.32 4.66 -5.56
CA ALA A 82 -2.53 4.95 -6.28
C ALA A 82 -3.17 6.23 -5.70
N PRO A 83 -2.57 7.41 -5.97
CA PRO A 83 -3.01 8.67 -5.38
C PRO A 83 -4.42 9.09 -5.83
N ASN A 84 -4.97 8.45 -6.87
CA ASN A 84 -6.31 8.69 -7.39
C ASN A 84 -7.45 8.00 -6.60
N ILE A 85 -7.16 7.12 -5.62
CA ILE A 85 -8.21 6.37 -4.92
C ILE A 85 -9.08 7.28 -4.05
N ASN A 86 -8.43 8.19 -3.31
CA ASN A 86 -9.13 9.14 -2.47
C ASN A 86 -9.26 10.51 -3.16
N ALA A 87 -8.47 10.81 -4.19
CA ALA A 87 -8.42 12.14 -4.80
C ALA A 87 -9.59 12.48 -5.72
#